data_AF-E0SJ10-F1
#
_entry.id   AF-E0SJ10-F1
#
_cell.length_a   1.000
_cell.length_b   1.000
_cell.length_c   1.000
_cell.angle_alpha   90.00
_cell.angle_beta   90.00
_cell.angle_gamma   90.00
#
_symmetry.space_group_name_H-M   'P 1'
#
loop_
_entity.id
_entity.type
_entity.pdbx_description
1 polymer ?
#
loop_
_entity_poly.entity_id
_entity_poly.type
_entity_poly.pdbx_seq_one_letter_code
_entity_poly.pdbx_strand_id
1 'polypeptide(L)'
;MQSCFSAVSPIYFILLKEYDMYAIFKPELMQKAQHIYEEHLRFERGETTLSALREHQKIQLISTLDYVTNHSLFYKKHLAGLTANDVSQFSLEQISSLPFTTKEDLRKNGGLLPSAALHDCWVYYETTGTTGTPTPCPRNEIDSLHNNTPLILRL
;
A
#
# COMPACT_ATOMS: atom_id res chain seq x y z
N MET A 1 -43.67 -6.65 2.83
CA MET A 1 -42.35 -7.22 3.20
C MET A 1 -41.32 -6.48 2.37
N GLN A 2 -40.83 -5.34 2.86
CA GLN A 2 -39.93 -4.47 2.09
C GLN A 2 -38.93 -3.80 3.03
N SER A 3 -37.68 -4.21 2.83
CA SER A 3 -36.38 -3.70 3.27
C SER A 3 -36.29 -2.56 4.30
N CYS A 4 -35.71 -2.88 5.45
CA CYS A 4 -34.98 -1.93 6.29
C CYS A 4 -33.60 -1.68 5.67
N PHE A 5 -33.42 -0.55 4.98
CA PHE A 5 -32.10 0.06 4.78
C PHE A 5 -31.95 1.16 5.83
N SER A 6 -31.15 0.88 6.86
CA SER A 6 -30.78 1.86 7.87
C SER A 6 -29.89 2.94 7.25
N ALA A 7 -30.27 4.19 7.52
CA ALA A 7 -29.72 5.40 6.94
C ALA A 7 -28.22 5.58 7.15
N VAL A 8 -27.47 5.60 6.03
CA VAL A 8 -26.20 6.31 5.97
C VAL A 8 -26.53 7.81 5.91
N SER A 9 -25.96 8.58 6.84
CA SER A 9 -26.28 10.01 7.00
C SER A 9 -26.13 10.78 5.68
N PRO A 10 -27.17 11.53 5.22
CA PRO A 10 -27.13 12.29 3.97
C PRO A 10 -26.03 13.36 3.91
N ILE A 11 -25.45 13.73 5.06
CA ILE A 11 -24.43 14.79 5.16
C ILE A 11 -23.10 14.36 4.52
N TYR A 12 -22.74 13.07 4.56
CA TYR A 12 -21.49 12.58 3.94
C TYR A 12 -21.56 12.55 2.40
N PHE A 13 -22.76 12.34 1.85
CA PHE A 13 -22.96 12.30 0.40
C PHE A 13 -22.99 13.70 -0.25
N ILE A 14 -23.30 14.74 0.54
CA ILE A 14 -23.40 16.12 0.05
C ILE A 14 -22.02 16.79 -0.04
N LEU A 15 -21.06 16.43 0.82
CA LEU A 15 -19.69 16.97 0.75
C LEU A 15 -18.86 16.42 -0.42
N LEU A 16 -19.24 15.28 -1.00
CA LEU A 16 -18.56 14.69 -2.17
C LEU A 16 -19.01 15.28 -3.52
N LYS A 17 -20.09 16.08 -3.54
CA LYS A 17 -20.64 16.59 -4.81
C LYS A 17 -20.05 17.91 -5.30
N GLU A 18 -19.42 18.70 -4.43
CA GLU A 18 -18.98 20.05 -4.81
C GLU A 18 -17.47 20.27 -4.88
N TYR A 19 -16.63 19.38 -4.34
CA TYR A 19 -15.18 19.53 -4.46
C TYR A 19 -14.48 18.18 -4.50
N ASP A 20 -14.22 17.64 -5.69
CA ASP A 20 -12.85 17.25 -6.01
C ASP A 20 -12.64 17.13 -7.51
N MET A 21 -12.13 18.18 -8.13
CA MET A 21 -11.66 18.17 -9.52
C MET A 21 -10.72 16.97 -9.78
N TYR A 22 -10.00 16.52 -8.75
CA TYR A 22 -9.11 15.35 -8.82
C TYR A 22 -9.86 14.02 -9.02
N ALA A 23 -11.03 13.86 -8.40
CA ALA A 23 -11.84 12.64 -8.51
C ALA A 23 -12.42 12.44 -9.91
N ILE A 24 -12.74 13.54 -10.60
CA ILE A 24 -13.24 13.51 -11.99
C ILE A 24 -12.18 12.95 -12.94
N PHE A 25 -10.90 13.28 -12.71
CA PHE A 25 -9.80 12.85 -13.58
C PHE A 25 -9.25 11.46 -13.24
N LYS A 26 -9.50 10.95 -12.02
CA LYS A 26 -8.99 9.64 -11.55
C LYS A 26 -10.08 8.81 -10.84
N PRO A 27 -11.14 8.39 -11.55
CA PRO A 27 -12.25 7.65 -10.95
C PRO A 27 -11.82 6.31 -10.31
N GLU A 28 -10.84 5.63 -10.90
CA GLU A 28 -10.29 4.38 -10.36
C GLU A 28 -9.56 4.61 -9.02
N LEU A 29 -8.82 5.71 -8.91
CA LEU A 29 -8.14 6.08 -7.67
C LEU A 29 -9.15 6.42 -6.57
N MET A 30 -10.25 7.08 -6.92
CA MET A 30 -11.34 7.38 -5.97
C MET A 30 -11.99 6.09 -5.45
N GLN A 31 -12.29 5.12 -6.33
CA GLN A 31 -12.82 3.82 -5.91
C GLN A 31 -11.85 3.10 -4.97
N LYS A 32 -10.55 3.15 -5.27
CA LYS A 32 -9.52 2.57 -4.41
C LYS A 32 -9.43 3.28 -3.07
N ALA A 33 -9.52 4.62 -3.05
CA ALA A 33 -9.54 5.40 -1.81
C ALA A 33 -10.74 5.04 -0.91
N GLN A 34 -11.93 4.89 -1.49
CA GLN A 34 -13.12 4.46 -0.77
C GLN A 34 -12.93 3.07 -0.14
N HIS A 35 -12.40 2.13 -0.92
CA HIS A 35 -12.11 0.78 -0.43
C HIS A 35 -11.12 0.79 0.75
N ILE A 36 -10.00 1.51 0.61
CA ILE A 36 -8.98 1.65 1.66
C ILE A 36 -9.59 2.28 2.91
N TYR A 37 -10.38 3.35 2.75
CA TYR A 37 -11.06 4.00 3.87
C TYR A 37 -11.96 3.04 4.64
N GLU A 38 -12.79 2.27 3.93
CA GLU A 38 -13.69 1.30 4.56
C GLU A 38 -12.93 0.17 5.26
N GLU A 39 -11.85 -0.35 4.66
CA GLU A 39 -10.98 -1.35 5.29
C GLU A 39 -10.39 -0.85 6.62
N HIS A 40 -9.82 0.35 6.60
CA HIS A 40 -9.25 0.95 7.79
C HIS A 40 -10.31 1.29 8.84
N LEU A 41 -11.48 1.78 8.43
CA LEU A 41 -12.59 2.08 9.35
C LEU A 41 -13.08 0.83 10.09
N ARG A 42 -13.24 -0.30 9.38
CA ARG A 42 -13.59 -1.58 10.02
C ARG A 42 -12.53 -2.02 11.04
N PHE A 43 -11.25 -1.85 10.69
CA PHE A 43 -10.16 -2.15 11.61
C PHE A 43 -10.19 -1.28 12.87
N GLU A 44 -10.33 0.05 12.73
CA GLU A 44 -10.38 0.98 13.87
C GLU A 44 -11.60 0.75 14.78
N ARG A 45 -12.72 0.25 14.23
CA ARG A 45 -13.91 -0.12 15.00
C ARG A 45 -13.80 -1.48 15.71
N GLY A 46 -12.70 -2.21 15.53
CA GLY A 46 -12.53 -3.55 16.08
C GLY A 46 -13.40 -4.62 15.41
N GLU A 47 -13.91 -4.34 14.22
CA GLU A 47 -14.77 -5.27 13.45
C GLU A 47 -13.94 -6.33 12.72
N THR A 48 -12.62 -6.14 12.62
CA THR A 48 -11.69 -7.09 12.00
C THR A 48 -11.22 -8.13 13.01
N THR A 49 -11.58 -9.40 12.78
CA THR A 49 -11.11 -10.52 13.60
C THR A 49 -9.62 -10.80 13.37
N LEU A 50 -8.98 -11.48 14.33
CA LEU A 50 -7.58 -11.89 14.18
C LEU A 50 -7.35 -12.78 12.95
N SER A 51 -8.28 -13.70 12.66
CA SER A 51 -8.17 -14.56 11.47
C SER A 51 -8.29 -13.76 10.17
N ALA A 52 -9.23 -12.81 10.10
CA ALA A 52 -9.37 -11.92 8.95
C ALA A 52 -8.14 -11.04 8.74
N LEU A 53 -7.55 -10.53 9.83
CA LEU A 53 -6.31 -9.76 9.77
C LEU A 53 -5.14 -10.59 9.24
N ARG A 54 -4.98 -11.83 9.72
CA ARG A 54 -3.91 -12.73 9.25
C ARG A 54 -4.09 -13.08 7.77
N GLU A 55 -5.31 -13.32 7.32
CA GLU A 55 -5.56 -13.60 5.92
C GLU A 55 -5.26 -12.39 5.04
N HIS A 56 -5.70 -11.20 5.44
CA HIS A 56 -5.35 -9.95 4.74
C HIS A 56 -3.82 -9.76 4.64
N GLN A 57 -3.10 -9.93 5.75
CA GLN A 57 -1.64 -9.84 5.77
C GLN A 57 -0.97 -10.83 4.83
N LYS A 58 -1.46 -12.08 4.78
CA LYS A 58 -0.95 -13.12 3.88
C LYS A 58 -1.16 -12.73 2.41
N ILE A 59 -2.36 -12.29 2.05
CA ILE A 59 -2.68 -11.83 0.70
C ILE A 59 -1.78 -10.67 0.29
N GLN A 60 -1.62 -9.67 1.16
CA GLN A 60 -0.76 -8.52 0.88
C GLN A 60 0.71 -8.90 0.75
N LEU A 61 1.21 -9.84 1.57
CA LEU A 61 2.57 -10.35 1.47
C LEU A 61 2.81 -11.02 0.11
N ILE A 62 1.94 -11.95 -0.28
CA ILE A 62 2.04 -12.66 -1.57
C ILE A 62 1.99 -11.66 -2.73
N SER A 63 1.03 -10.74 -2.71
CA SER A 63 0.90 -9.69 -3.73
C SER A 63 2.12 -8.79 -3.79
N THR A 64 2.73 -8.46 -2.64
CA THR A 64 3.94 -7.62 -2.59
C THR A 64 5.14 -8.38 -3.15
N LEU A 65 5.33 -9.64 -2.77
CA LEU A 65 6.41 -10.47 -3.28
C LEU A 65 6.31 -10.67 -4.79
N ASP A 66 5.12 -10.97 -5.29
CA ASP A 66 4.86 -11.07 -6.73
C ASP A 66 5.17 -9.74 -7.44
N TYR A 67 4.71 -8.62 -6.89
CA TYR A 67 4.95 -7.31 -7.49
C TYR A 67 6.45 -6.96 -7.54
N VAL A 68 7.18 -7.08 -6.44
CA VAL A 68 8.59 -6.67 -6.40
C VAL A 68 9.50 -7.60 -7.22
N THR A 69 9.18 -8.90 -7.31
CA THR A 69 9.96 -9.85 -8.11
C THR A 69 9.78 -9.65 -9.61
N ASN A 70 8.63 -9.12 -10.03
CA ASN A 70 8.33 -8.81 -11.43
C ASN A 70 8.75 -7.40 -11.84
N HIS A 71 8.71 -6.40 -10.94
CA HIS A 71 8.83 -4.99 -11.33
C HIS A 71 10.08 -4.27 -10.81
N SER A 72 10.74 -4.76 -9.75
CA SER A 72 11.98 -4.15 -9.24
C SER A 72 13.20 -4.92 -9.70
N LEU A 73 14.12 -4.23 -10.39
CA LEU A 73 15.38 -4.83 -10.84
C LEU A 73 16.24 -5.29 -9.66
N PHE A 74 16.21 -4.54 -8.56
CA PHE A 74 16.88 -4.93 -7.32
C PHE A 74 16.24 -6.19 -6.72
N TYR A 75 14.93 -6.20 -6.47
CA TYR A 75 14.28 -7.33 -5.78
C TYR A 75 14.24 -8.60 -6.62
N LYS A 76 14.13 -8.49 -7.95
CA LYS A 76 14.27 -9.65 -8.85
C LYS A 76 15.59 -10.38 -8.65
N LYS A 77 16.69 -9.65 -8.43
CA LYS A 77 18.01 -10.22 -8.13
C LYS A 77 18.13 -10.66 -6.67
N HIS A 78 17.66 -9.82 -5.74
CA HIS A 78 17.78 -10.07 -4.30
C HIS A 78 16.97 -11.29 -3.85
N LEU A 79 15.88 -11.60 -4.56
CA LEU A 79 14.98 -12.71 -4.32
C LEU A 79 15.08 -13.82 -5.39
N ALA A 80 16.20 -13.90 -6.13
CA ALA A 80 16.36 -14.77 -7.30
C ALA A 80 16.23 -16.30 -7.05
N GLY A 81 15.93 -16.73 -5.82
CA GLY A 81 15.61 -18.12 -5.47
C GLY A 81 14.11 -18.41 -5.29
N LEU A 82 13.24 -17.40 -5.36
CA LEU A 82 11.80 -17.58 -5.25
C LEU A 82 11.16 -17.72 -6.62
N THR A 83 10.54 -18.85 -6.89
CA THR A 83 9.70 -19.03 -8.08
C THR A 83 8.32 -18.42 -7.86
N ALA A 84 7.57 -18.18 -8.95
CA ALA A 84 6.18 -17.74 -8.86
C ALA A 84 5.30 -18.71 -8.04
N ASN A 85 5.59 -20.02 -8.13
CA ASN A 85 4.90 -21.02 -7.32
C ASN A 85 5.22 -20.86 -5.83
N ASP A 86 6.50 -20.63 -5.49
CA ASP A 86 6.92 -20.40 -4.10
C ASP A 86 6.26 -19.15 -3.52
N VAL A 87 6.19 -18.07 -4.31
CA VAL A 87 5.49 -16.82 -3.92
C VAL A 87 4.01 -17.07 -3.67
N SER A 88 3.31 -17.81 -4.53
CA SER A 88 1.87 -18.06 -4.38
C SER A 88 1.50 -18.86 -3.12
N GLN A 89 2.45 -19.64 -2.59
CA GLN A 89 2.26 -20.48 -1.41
C GLN A 89 2.90 -19.89 -0.16
N PHE A 90 3.47 -18.68 -0.25
CA PHE A 90 4.23 -18.08 0.85
C PHE A 90 3.33 -17.82 2.07
N SER A 91 3.81 -18.19 3.24
CA SER A 91 3.11 -17.99 4.52
C SER A 91 3.74 -16.87 5.34
N LEU A 92 2.99 -16.34 6.31
CA LEU A 92 3.49 -15.28 7.22
C LEU A 92 4.66 -15.77 8.07
N GLU A 93 4.69 -17.06 8.41
CA GLU A 93 5.72 -17.70 9.22
C GLU A 93 7.07 -17.78 8.47
N GLN A 94 7.04 -17.71 7.14
CA GLN A 94 8.23 -17.77 6.29
C GLN A 94 8.88 -16.40 6.05
N ILE A 95 8.28 -15.28 6.51
CA ILE A 95 8.84 -13.93 6.31
C ILE A 95 10.30 -13.83 6.78
N SER A 96 10.64 -14.48 7.89
CA SER A 96 12.00 -14.46 8.45
C SER A 96 13.06 -15.14 7.58
N SER A 97 12.65 -15.93 6.58
CA SER A 97 13.56 -16.55 5.61
C SER A 97 13.95 -15.62 4.47
N LEU A 98 13.24 -14.49 4.29
CA LEU A 98 13.57 -13.52 3.25
C LEU A 98 14.85 -12.75 3.60
N PRO A 99 15.72 -12.47 2.61
CA PRO A 99 16.90 -11.66 2.86
C PRO A 99 16.50 -10.22 3.22
N PHE A 100 17.15 -9.66 4.24
CA PHE A 100 16.93 -8.27 4.61
C PHE A 100 17.36 -7.32 3.49
N THR A 101 16.65 -6.20 3.36
CA THR A 101 17.12 -5.03 2.59
C THR A 101 17.76 -4.05 3.57
N THR A 102 19.03 -3.72 3.36
CA THR A 102 19.81 -2.86 4.25
C THR A 102 19.87 -1.43 3.74
N LYS A 103 20.22 -0.48 4.61
CA LYS A 103 20.44 0.93 4.21
C LYS A 103 21.50 1.05 3.11
N GLU A 104 22.48 0.15 3.10
CA GLU A 104 23.53 0.14 2.09
C GLU A 104 23.00 -0.30 0.72
N ASP A 105 22.04 -1.23 0.69
CA ASP A 105 21.37 -1.62 -0.56
C ASP A 105 20.63 -0.42 -1.17
N LEU A 106 19.94 0.37 -0.33
CA LEU A 106 19.25 1.59 -0.78
C LEU A 106 20.22 2.59 -1.41
N ARG A 107 21.37 2.83 -0.77
CA ARG A 107 22.39 3.78 -1.27
C ARG A 107 23.02 3.33 -2.57
N LYS A 108 23.34 2.03 -2.69
CA LYS A 108 24.03 1.48 -3.86
C LYS A 108 23.14 1.33 -5.08
N ASN A 109 21.87 0.96 -4.88
CA ASN A 109 20.99 0.59 -5.97
C ASN A 109 20.04 1.72 -6.40
N GLY A 110 19.78 2.71 -5.53
CA GLY A 110 19.03 3.93 -5.89
C GLY A 110 17.78 3.67 -6.73
N GLY A 111 17.79 4.12 -7.99
CA GLY A 111 16.68 3.98 -8.94
C GLY A 111 16.37 2.54 -9.41
N LEU A 112 17.14 1.54 -8.98
CA LEU A 112 16.85 0.12 -9.24
C LEU A 112 15.91 -0.50 -8.19
N LEU A 113 15.71 0.15 -7.04
CA LEU A 113 14.79 -0.32 -6.00
C LEU A 113 13.31 -0.11 -6.36
N PRO A 114 12.87 1.07 -6.83
CA PRO A 114 11.46 1.32 -7.09
C PRO A 114 10.86 0.28 -8.04
N SER A 115 9.71 -0.28 -7.63
CA SER A 115 8.93 -1.23 -8.42
C SER A 115 7.91 -0.54 -9.34
N ALA A 116 7.82 0.78 -9.31
CA ALA A 116 6.98 1.58 -10.21
C ALA A 116 7.86 2.60 -10.95
N ALA A 117 7.38 3.10 -12.08
CA ALA A 117 8.12 4.11 -12.82
C ALA A 117 8.17 5.41 -12.03
N LEU A 118 9.29 6.15 -12.09
CA LEU A 118 9.43 7.39 -11.34
C LEU A 118 8.41 8.47 -11.76
N HIS A 119 7.85 8.42 -12.96
CA HIS A 119 6.81 9.36 -13.38
C HIS A 119 5.43 9.06 -12.78
N ASP A 120 5.24 7.87 -12.19
CA ASP A 120 4.04 7.53 -11.42
C ASP A 120 4.13 8.08 -9.98
N CYS A 121 5.29 8.63 -9.60
CA CYS A 121 5.48 9.28 -8.31
C CYS A 121 4.79 10.64 -8.30
N TRP A 122 3.94 10.88 -7.31
CA TRP A 122 3.32 12.19 -7.10
C TRP A 122 4.04 13.00 -6.02
N VAL A 123 4.72 12.33 -5.08
CA VAL A 123 5.50 12.98 -4.00
C VAL A 123 6.87 12.34 -3.91
N TYR A 124 7.90 13.15 -4.12
CA TYR A 124 9.29 12.79 -3.91
C TYR A 124 9.82 13.38 -2.61
N TYR A 125 10.44 12.55 -1.79
CA TYR A 125 11.24 12.99 -0.65
C TYR A 125 12.42 12.05 -0.44
N GLU A 126 13.38 12.45 0.39
CA GLU A 126 14.56 11.66 0.71
C GLU A 126 14.77 11.61 2.22
N THR A 127 15.53 10.62 2.69
CA THR A 127 15.98 10.61 4.09
C THR A 127 16.98 11.73 4.34
N THR A 128 16.98 12.32 5.54
CA THR A 128 17.85 13.46 5.91
C THR A 128 19.37 13.22 5.83
N GLY A 129 19.81 11.98 5.65
CA GLY A 129 21.23 11.66 5.43
C GLY A 129 22.11 11.71 6.67
N THR A 130 21.54 11.56 7.88
CA THR A 130 22.28 11.62 9.15
C THR A 130 23.43 10.63 9.25
N THR A 131 23.36 9.49 8.54
CA THR A 131 24.37 8.42 8.56
C THR A 131 25.07 8.23 7.20
N GLY A 132 24.98 9.21 6.30
CA GLY A 132 25.56 9.16 4.95
C GLY A 132 24.56 9.62 3.88
N THR A 133 24.80 9.27 2.62
CA THR A 133 23.99 9.77 1.49
C THR A 133 22.48 9.54 1.73
N PRO A 134 21.66 10.59 1.58
CA PRO A 134 20.20 10.49 1.49
C PRO A 134 19.76 9.37 0.54
N THR A 135 18.68 8.68 0.89
CA THR A 135 18.08 7.68 0.02
C THR A 135 16.71 8.16 -0.43
N PRO A 136 16.41 8.12 -1.74
CA PRO A 136 15.10 8.46 -2.30
C PRO A 136 13.98 7.62 -1.70
N CYS A 137 12.81 8.25 -1.53
CA CYS A 137 11.58 7.63 -1.05
C CYS A 137 10.39 8.14 -1.89
N PRO A 138 10.34 7.83 -3.20
CA PRO A 138 9.20 8.21 -4.03
C PRO A 138 7.92 7.52 -3.53
N ARG A 139 6.79 8.22 -3.61
CA ARG A 139 5.46 7.68 -3.32
C ARG A 139 4.51 8.00 -4.46
N ASN A 140 3.70 7.02 -4.85
CA ASN A 140 2.53 7.27 -5.68
C ASN A 140 1.31 7.65 -4.81
N GLU A 141 0.19 7.88 -5.46
CA GLU A 141 -1.05 8.29 -4.81
C GLU A 141 -1.61 7.17 -3.92
N ILE A 142 -1.49 5.91 -4.34
CA ILE A 142 -1.97 4.74 -3.58
C ILE A 142 -1.20 4.59 -2.28
N ASP A 143 0.13 4.75 -2.31
CA ASP A 143 0.98 4.73 -1.11
C ASP A 143 0.53 5.79 -0.10
N SER A 144 0.13 6.95 -0.62
CA SER A 144 -0.29 8.10 0.18
C SER A 144 -1.68 7.90 0.77
N LEU A 145 -2.60 7.24 0.04
CA LEU A 145 -3.90 6.82 0.57
C LEU A 145 -3.74 5.88 1.76
N HIS A 146 -2.95 4.81 1.63
CA HIS A 146 -2.72 3.87 2.73
C HIS A 146 -2.03 4.53 3.93
N ASN A 147 -1.04 5.40 3.71
CA ASN A 147 -0.30 6.04 4.79
C ASN A 147 -1.13 7.09 5.55
N ASN A 148 -2.02 7.82 4.87
CA ASN A 148 -2.72 8.96 5.44
C ASN A 148 -4.12 8.63 5.96
N THR A 149 -4.76 7.56 5.47
CA THR A 149 -6.10 7.14 5.93
C THR A 149 -6.19 6.95 7.45
N PRO A 150 -5.24 6.26 8.13
CA PRO A 150 -5.27 6.15 9.59
C PRO A 150 -5.20 7.49 10.32
N LEU A 151 -4.54 8.50 9.74
CA LEU A 151 -4.45 9.83 10.32
C LEU A 151 -5.80 10.54 10.27
N ILE A 152 -6.58 10.33 9.22
CA ILE A 152 -7.89 10.97 9.05
C ILE A 152 -8.94 10.34 9.97
N LEU A 153 -8.88 9.02 10.17
CA LEU A 153 -9.85 8.28 10.99
C LEU A 153 -9.73 8.52 12.49
N ARG A 154 -8.57 9.00 12.95
CA ARG A 154 -8.24 9.21 14.37
C ARG A 154 -8.27 10.68 14.80
N LEU A 155 -8.62 11.59 13.88
CA LEU A 155 -8.90 13.00 14.15
C LEU A 155 -10.36 13.16 14.59
#